data_AF-A0A371YQS4-F1
#
_entry.id   AF-A0A371YQS4-F1
#
_cell.length_a   1.000
_cell.length_b   1.000
_cell.length_c   1.000
_cell.angle_alpha   90.00
_cell.angle_beta   90.00
_cell.angle_gamma   90.00
#
_symmetry.space_group_name_H-M   'P 1'
#
loop_
_entity.id
_entity.type
_entity.pdbx_description
1 polymer ?
#
loop_
_entity_poly.entity_id
_entity_poly.type
_entity_poly.pdbx_seq_one_letter_code
_entity_poly.pdbx_strand_id
1 'polypeptide(L)'
;MSNKMPVINLMGPTASGKTALACELYEQGNVEIISVDSALVYQDMDIGTAKPSKQEQAQYPHHLIDIISPLQVYSAAEFVEDACGLIDDIHARGKTPVLVGGTMLYFKALLEGLSSNLPSADYAVRAAIEAKGESEGWQAVYEELKAVDPLAGEKFKVSDKQRIIRALEVYRLTGQAITQLQAEQPKNIAYRYNFHNYALLPDRAELHQKIDIRLKNMWKIGFLNEVEALIEKYDLNENLPSARSVGYRQALEYLKNSDRSLKSKQEMEDKSLYATRQLAKRQYTWLRSLQESHQFKTYLTIKQAQEDLRNLYG
;
A
#
# COMPACT_ATOMS: atom_id res chain seq x y z
N MET A 1 24.51 24.49 3.64
CA MET A 1 23.39 23.88 2.89
C MET A 1 23.33 22.43 3.34
N SER A 2 22.22 21.94 3.87
CA SER A 2 22.20 20.60 4.47
C SER A 2 22.55 19.56 3.41
N ASN A 3 23.61 18.78 3.67
CA ASN A 3 24.21 17.79 2.78
C ASN A 3 23.34 16.53 2.62
N LYS A 4 22.03 16.71 2.38
CA LYS A 4 21.05 15.61 2.31
C LYS A 4 20.89 15.19 0.85
N MET A 5 21.10 13.90 0.62
CA MET A 5 21.03 13.30 -0.71
C MET A 5 19.58 13.25 -1.23
N PRO A 6 19.35 13.48 -2.53
CA PRO A 6 18.00 13.63 -3.10
C PRO A 6 17.30 12.28 -3.24
N VAL A 7 16.00 12.25 -2.94
CA VAL A 7 15.13 11.09 -3.18
C VAL A 7 13.86 11.57 -3.89
N ILE A 8 13.50 10.92 -4.99
CA ILE A 8 12.31 11.28 -5.78
C ILE A 8 11.15 10.37 -5.37
N ASN A 9 10.04 10.94 -4.93
CA ASN A 9 8.82 10.20 -4.62
C ASN A 9 7.77 10.44 -5.71
N LEU A 10 7.37 9.39 -6.44
CA LEU A 10 6.28 9.39 -7.42
C LEU A 10 5.05 8.69 -6.85
N MET A 11 4.11 9.49 -6.35
CA MET A 11 2.90 9.03 -5.70
C MET A 11 1.65 9.22 -6.57
N GLY A 12 0.60 8.43 -6.32
CA GLY A 12 -0.68 8.55 -7.04
C GLY A 12 -1.52 7.27 -6.99
N PRO A 13 -2.79 7.33 -7.39
CA PRO A 13 -3.69 6.20 -7.29
C PRO A 13 -3.35 5.08 -8.28
N THR A 14 -3.87 3.88 -8.04
CA THR A 14 -3.76 2.77 -8.98
C THR A 14 -4.29 3.16 -10.36
N ALA A 15 -3.67 2.68 -11.45
CA ALA A 15 -3.98 3.04 -12.84
C ALA A 15 -3.70 4.52 -13.25
N SER A 16 -2.98 5.32 -12.46
CA SER A 16 -2.66 6.71 -12.83
C SER A 16 -1.53 6.85 -13.86
N GLY A 17 -0.71 5.81 -14.10
CA GLY A 17 0.41 5.85 -15.05
C GLY A 17 1.81 6.06 -14.44
N LYS A 18 1.93 5.95 -13.10
CA LYS A 18 3.21 6.15 -12.38
C LYS A 18 4.35 5.25 -12.84
N THR A 19 4.08 3.97 -13.09
CA THR A 19 5.11 3.02 -13.52
C THR A 19 5.73 3.47 -14.84
N ALA A 20 4.92 3.88 -15.82
CA ALA A 20 5.42 4.41 -17.09
C ALA A 20 6.30 5.66 -16.89
N LEU A 21 5.91 6.55 -15.97
CA LEU A 21 6.70 7.73 -15.62
C LEU A 21 8.04 7.37 -14.95
N ALA A 22 8.06 6.36 -14.07
CA ALA A 22 9.28 5.88 -13.44
C ALA A 22 10.22 5.21 -14.45
N CYS A 23 9.69 4.41 -15.37
CA CYS A 23 10.47 3.81 -16.46
C CYS A 23 11.09 4.89 -17.36
N GLU A 24 10.36 5.96 -17.69
CA GLU A 24 10.91 7.06 -18.49
C GLU A 24 12.06 7.77 -17.78
N LEU A 25 11.97 8.01 -16.47
CA LEU A 25 13.08 8.56 -15.69
C LEU A 25 14.29 7.63 -15.66
N TYR A 26 14.04 6.32 -15.62
CA TYR A 26 15.09 5.31 -15.68
C TYR A 26 15.84 5.32 -17.02
N GLU A 27 15.15 5.55 -18.14
CA GLU A 27 15.81 5.65 -19.46
C GLU A 27 16.68 6.90 -19.61
N GLN A 28 16.27 8.00 -18.98
CA GLN A 28 16.88 9.31 -19.17
C GLN A 28 18.04 9.58 -18.21
N GLY A 29 18.08 8.90 -17.06
CA GLY A 29 18.86 9.37 -15.94
C GLY A 29 19.69 8.30 -15.22
N ASN A 30 20.48 8.79 -14.25
CA ASN A 30 21.25 7.96 -13.33
C ASN A 30 20.40 7.60 -12.10
N VAL A 31 19.28 6.91 -12.32
CA VAL A 31 18.29 6.59 -11.27
C VAL A 31 18.12 5.08 -11.08
N GLU A 32 17.60 4.68 -9.91
CA GLU A 32 17.12 3.32 -9.65
C GLU A 32 15.73 3.36 -9.02
N ILE A 33 14.86 2.43 -9.40
CA ILE A 33 13.45 2.45 -9.01
C ILE A 33 13.24 1.54 -7.79
N ILE A 34 12.55 2.06 -6.77
CA ILE A 34 12.07 1.30 -5.61
C ILE A 34 10.54 1.27 -5.64
N SER A 35 9.95 0.08 -5.64
CA SER A 35 8.50 -0.09 -5.56
C SER A 35 7.97 0.30 -4.17
N VAL A 36 6.89 1.08 -4.12
CA VAL A 36 6.14 1.43 -2.90
C VAL A 36 4.71 0.90 -3.00
N ASP A 37 4.61 -0.42 -3.05
CA ASP A 37 3.34 -1.13 -3.18
C ASP A 37 3.26 -2.35 -2.27
N SER A 38 2.26 -2.38 -1.39
CA SER A 38 2.03 -3.48 -0.43
C SER A 38 1.62 -4.81 -1.06
N ALA A 39 1.27 -4.85 -2.35
CA ALA A 39 0.90 -6.07 -3.06
C ALA A 39 2.00 -6.56 -4.02
N LEU A 40 2.81 -5.67 -4.60
CA LEU A 40 3.89 -6.06 -5.53
C LEU A 40 5.04 -6.83 -4.86
N VAL A 41 5.14 -6.76 -3.53
CA VAL A 41 6.15 -7.48 -2.75
C VAL A 41 5.95 -9.01 -2.76
N TYR A 42 4.72 -9.48 -3.04
CA TYR A 42 4.39 -10.91 -3.00
C TYR A 42 4.78 -11.64 -4.28
N GLN A 43 5.49 -12.74 -4.13
CA GLN A 43 5.78 -13.71 -5.20
C GLN A 43 4.50 -14.35 -5.74
N ASP A 44 4.50 -14.67 -7.03
CA ASP A 44 3.39 -15.31 -7.78
C ASP A 44 2.05 -14.53 -7.79
N MET A 45 2.05 -13.30 -7.30
CA MET A 45 0.89 -12.39 -7.36
C MET A 45 1.18 -11.31 -8.41
N ASP A 46 1.00 -11.62 -9.70
CA ASP A 46 1.51 -10.80 -10.81
C ASP A 46 0.39 -10.04 -11.53
N ILE A 47 -0.59 -10.77 -12.07
CA ILE A 47 -1.69 -10.24 -12.87
C ILE A 47 -2.57 -9.34 -12.01
N GLY A 48 -3.05 -9.84 -10.87
CA GLY A 48 -3.98 -9.10 -10.02
C GLY A 48 -3.39 -7.84 -9.38
N THR A 49 -2.07 -7.77 -9.26
CA THR A 49 -1.37 -6.62 -8.67
C THR A 49 -0.92 -5.60 -9.70
N ALA A 50 -1.13 -5.90 -11.00
CA ALA A 50 -0.56 -5.14 -12.12
C ALA A 50 0.98 -5.04 -12.03
N LYS A 51 1.64 -6.13 -11.62
CA LYS A 51 3.09 -6.20 -11.58
C LYS A 51 3.66 -6.02 -12.98
N PRO A 52 4.74 -5.23 -13.17
CA PRO A 52 5.43 -5.19 -14.45
C PRO A 52 5.84 -6.61 -14.86
N SER A 53 5.69 -6.94 -16.13
CA SER A 53 6.08 -8.25 -16.67
C SER A 53 7.57 -8.52 -16.44
N LYS A 54 8.00 -9.79 -16.48
CA LYS A 54 9.43 -10.13 -16.33
C LYS A 54 10.31 -9.44 -17.38
N GLN A 55 9.79 -9.21 -18.59
CA GLN A 55 10.47 -8.43 -19.62
C GLN A 55 10.63 -6.95 -19.22
N GLU A 56 9.55 -6.32 -18.74
CA GLU A 56 9.60 -4.94 -18.24
C GLU A 56 10.49 -4.82 -17.00
N GLN A 57 10.50 -5.80 -16.09
CA GLN A 57 11.40 -5.81 -14.93
C GLN A 57 12.88 -5.97 -15.34
N ALA A 58 13.17 -6.75 -16.38
CA ALA A 58 14.53 -6.88 -16.90
C ALA A 58 15.01 -5.57 -17.56
N GLN A 59 14.10 -4.85 -18.23
CA GLN A 59 14.40 -3.57 -18.86
C GLN A 59 14.46 -2.42 -17.85
N TYR A 60 13.57 -2.43 -16.86
CA TYR A 60 13.43 -1.43 -15.81
C TYR A 60 13.40 -2.14 -14.45
N PRO A 61 14.56 -2.49 -13.87
CA PRO A 61 14.62 -3.15 -12.57
C PRO A 61 13.95 -2.31 -11.49
N HIS A 62 13.02 -2.93 -10.76
CA HIS A 62 12.36 -2.36 -9.59
C HIS A 62 12.77 -3.15 -8.36
N HIS A 63 13.32 -2.47 -7.36
CA HIS A 63 13.52 -3.05 -6.04
C HIS A 63 12.17 -3.26 -5.32
N LEU A 64 12.15 -4.14 -4.32
CA LEU A 64 10.97 -4.47 -3.51
C LEU A 64 9.78 -5.06 -4.30
N ILE A 65 10.09 -5.86 -5.33
CA ILE A 65 9.15 -6.73 -6.02
C ILE A 65 9.57 -8.18 -5.80
N ASP A 66 8.61 -9.09 -5.60
CA ASP A 66 8.87 -10.53 -5.40
C ASP A 66 9.80 -10.88 -4.21
N ILE A 67 9.79 -10.04 -3.17
CA ILE A 67 10.70 -10.19 -2.01
C ILE A 67 10.19 -11.14 -0.93
N ILE A 68 8.88 -11.44 -0.89
CA ILE A 68 8.29 -12.32 0.14
C ILE A 68 7.25 -13.28 -0.43
N SER A 69 7.03 -14.39 0.27
CA SER A 69 5.93 -15.33 -0.01
C SER A 69 4.57 -14.70 0.30
N PRO A 70 3.50 -15.06 -0.43
CA PRO A 70 2.12 -14.72 -0.06
C PRO A 70 1.70 -15.12 1.36
N LEU A 71 2.41 -16.04 2.03
CA LEU A 71 2.15 -16.45 3.42
C LEU A 71 2.75 -15.51 4.47
N GLN A 72 3.66 -14.62 4.05
CA GLN A 72 4.32 -13.68 4.95
C GLN A 72 3.54 -12.35 5.03
N VAL A 73 3.82 -11.58 6.07
CA VAL A 73 3.25 -10.24 6.27
C VAL A 73 4.36 -9.22 6.07
N TYR A 74 4.10 -8.18 5.29
CA TYR A 74 5.02 -7.05 5.10
C TYR A 74 4.44 -5.76 5.66
N SER A 75 5.11 -5.22 6.67
CA SER A 75 4.68 -4.05 7.42
C SER A 75 5.27 -2.75 6.88
N ALA A 76 4.71 -1.62 7.32
CA ALA A 76 5.31 -0.32 7.03
C ALA A 76 6.69 -0.16 7.67
N ALA A 77 6.98 -0.89 8.76
CA ALA A 77 8.28 -0.89 9.41
C ALA A 77 9.34 -1.57 8.56
N GLU A 78 9.05 -2.79 8.11
CA GLU A 78 9.91 -3.53 7.19
C GLU A 78 10.13 -2.73 5.90
N PHE A 79 9.08 -2.13 5.33
CA PHE A 79 9.23 -1.23 4.19
C PHE A 79 10.20 -0.07 4.44
N VAL A 80 10.10 0.62 5.58
CA VAL A 80 10.99 1.76 5.87
C VAL A 80 12.43 1.30 6.04
N GLU A 81 12.65 0.17 6.70
CA GLU A 81 13.98 -0.43 6.88
C GLU A 81 14.60 -0.79 5.52
N ASP A 82 13.89 -1.58 4.72
CA ASP A 82 14.35 -2.03 3.39
C ASP A 82 14.55 -0.83 2.44
N ALA A 83 13.60 0.10 2.40
CA ALA A 83 13.69 1.28 1.55
C ALA A 83 14.86 2.19 1.95
N CYS A 84 15.11 2.40 3.25
CA CYS A 84 16.26 3.22 3.70
C CYS A 84 17.59 2.55 3.32
N GLY A 85 17.72 1.23 3.53
CA GLY A 85 18.91 0.49 3.11
C GLY A 85 19.17 0.61 1.61
N LEU A 86 18.12 0.46 0.78
CA LEU A 86 18.20 0.64 -0.66
C LEU A 86 18.54 2.07 -1.07
N ILE A 87 17.92 3.08 -0.43
CA ILE A 87 18.22 4.50 -0.70
C ILE A 87 19.71 4.77 -0.46
N ASP A 88 20.25 4.33 0.68
CA ASP A 88 21.66 4.54 1.03
C ASP A 88 22.60 3.85 0.04
N ASP A 89 22.29 2.61 -0.35
CA ASP A 89 23.06 1.81 -1.32
C ASP A 89 23.05 2.43 -2.73
N ILE A 90 21.88 2.88 -3.21
CA ILE A 90 21.72 3.56 -4.49
C ILE A 90 22.52 4.88 -4.49
N HIS A 91 22.44 5.66 -3.41
CA HIS A 91 23.24 6.87 -3.26
C HIS A 91 24.74 6.57 -3.22
N ALA A 92 25.18 5.50 -2.55
CA ALA A 92 26.58 5.08 -2.52
C ALA A 92 27.12 4.70 -3.90
N ARG A 93 26.25 4.19 -4.80
CA ARG A 93 26.55 3.99 -6.23
C ARG A 93 26.51 5.29 -7.06
N GLY A 94 26.28 6.45 -6.44
CA GLY A 94 26.19 7.75 -7.11
C GLY A 94 24.89 7.98 -7.89
N LYS A 95 23.86 7.16 -7.65
CA LYS A 95 22.57 7.22 -8.35
C LYS A 95 21.49 7.88 -7.50
N THR A 96 20.39 8.29 -8.13
CA THR A 96 19.22 8.87 -7.45
C THR A 96 18.10 7.83 -7.28
N PRO A 97 17.63 7.55 -6.05
CA PRO A 97 16.49 6.68 -5.81
C PRO A 97 15.17 7.33 -6.25
N VAL A 98 14.36 6.57 -6.98
CA VAL A 98 12.99 6.92 -7.39
C VAL A 98 12.02 5.94 -6.76
N LEU A 99 11.31 6.38 -5.73
CA LEU A 99 10.27 5.59 -5.06
C LEU A 99 8.94 5.79 -5.80
N VAL A 100 8.38 4.72 -6.34
CA VAL A 100 7.15 4.78 -7.14
C VAL A 100 6.06 3.88 -6.55
N GLY A 101 4.87 4.42 -6.29
CA GLY A 101 3.80 3.56 -5.80
C GLY A 101 2.53 4.21 -5.30
N GLY A 102 1.62 3.36 -4.84
CA GLY A 102 0.27 3.71 -4.40
C GLY A 102 0.02 3.50 -2.90
N THR A 103 0.99 2.98 -2.15
CA THR A 103 0.80 2.65 -0.72
C THR A 103 1.15 3.85 0.16
N MET A 104 0.20 4.77 0.31
CA MET A 104 0.44 6.05 1.00
C MET A 104 0.83 5.90 2.47
N LEU A 105 0.43 4.80 3.13
CA LEU A 105 0.89 4.51 4.50
C LEU A 105 2.40 4.29 4.56
N TYR A 106 2.99 3.64 3.55
CA TYR A 106 4.44 3.41 3.46
C TYR A 106 5.19 4.72 3.21
N PHE A 107 4.70 5.56 2.29
CA PHE A 107 5.24 6.91 2.11
C PHE A 107 5.13 7.75 3.37
N LYS A 108 3.99 7.70 4.07
CA LYS A 108 3.82 8.41 5.34
C LYS A 108 4.85 7.94 6.37
N ALA A 109 5.02 6.64 6.53
CA ALA A 109 5.99 6.06 7.46
C ALA A 109 7.43 6.48 7.12
N LEU A 110 7.78 6.55 5.83
CA LEU A 110 9.10 6.98 5.38
C LEU A 110 9.34 8.48 5.59
N LEU A 111 8.32 9.31 5.33
CA LEU A 111 8.40 10.77 5.48
C LEU A 111 8.37 11.18 6.96
N GLU A 112 7.38 10.71 7.71
CA GLU A 112 7.12 11.17 9.07
C GLU A 112 7.82 10.33 10.14
N GLY A 113 8.45 9.23 9.73
CA GLY A 113 8.99 8.22 10.62
C GLY A 113 7.92 7.28 11.14
N LEU A 114 8.37 6.24 11.82
CA LEU A 114 7.51 5.32 12.54
C LEU A 114 7.58 5.58 14.03
N SER A 115 6.47 5.22 14.66
CA SER A 115 6.33 5.17 16.10
C SER A 115 7.28 4.15 16.72
N SER A 116 8.49 4.58 17.10
CA SER A 116 9.49 3.70 17.72
C SER A 116 9.06 3.13 19.07
N ASN A 117 8.07 3.76 19.72
CA ASN A 117 7.48 3.34 20.98
C ASN A 117 6.25 2.44 20.85
N LEU A 118 5.84 2.04 19.62
CA LEU A 118 4.76 1.08 19.44
C LEU A 118 5.31 -0.34 19.33
N PRO A 119 4.74 -1.33 20.05
CA PRO A 119 5.19 -2.71 20.00
C PRO A 119 4.92 -3.34 18.63
N SER A 120 5.71 -4.35 18.25
CA SER A 120 5.42 -5.21 17.10
C SER A 120 4.06 -5.90 17.25
N ALA A 121 3.54 -6.46 16.14
CA ALA A 121 2.28 -7.20 16.18
C ALA A 121 2.42 -8.49 17.00
N ASP A 122 1.45 -8.77 17.86
CA ASP A 122 1.32 -10.02 18.58
C ASP A 122 0.05 -10.74 18.11
N TYR A 123 0.25 -11.79 17.31
CA TYR A 123 -0.86 -12.51 16.67
C TYR A 123 -1.74 -13.26 17.68
N ALA A 124 -1.22 -13.68 18.82
CA ALA A 124 -2.02 -14.34 19.85
C ALA A 124 -2.97 -13.31 20.52
N VAL A 125 -2.47 -12.12 20.81
CA VAL A 125 -3.30 -11.01 21.33
C VAL A 125 -4.36 -10.59 20.32
N ARG A 126 -4.00 -10.48 19.03
CA ARG A 126 -4.98 -10.15 17.96
C ARG A 126 -6.06 -11.21 17.84
N ALA A 127 -5.68 -12.49 17.80
CA ALA A 127 -6.63 -13.59 17.72
C ALA A 127 -7.60 -13.60 18.91
N ALA A 128 -7.12 -13.30 20.12
CA ALA A 128 -7.98 -13.19 21.30
C ALA A 128 -8.98 -12.02 21.20
N ILE A 129 -8.58 -10.87 20.63
CA ILE A 129 -9.47 -9.73 20.39
C ILE A 129 -10.51 -10.08 19.31
N GLU A 130 -10.09 -10.72 18.22
CA GLU A 130 -10.97 -11.15 17.14
C GLU A 130 -12.01 -12.17 17.63
N ALA A 131 -11.58 -13.20 18.37
CA ALA A 131 -12.48 -14.19 18.97
C ALA A 131 -13.51 -13.55 19.91
N LYS A 132 -13.12 -12.51 20.67
CA LYS A 132 -14.06 -11.73 21.47
C LYS A 132 -15.06 -10.96 20.61
N GLY A 133 -14.60 -10.33 19.53
CA GLY A 133 -15.48 -9.63 18.58
C GLY A 133 -16.44 -10.54 17.82
N GLU A 134 -16.10 -11.81 17.64
CA GLU A 134 -16.96 -12.83 17.06
C GLU A 134 -17.99 -13.39 18.05
N SER A 135 -17.58 -13.60 19.32
CA SER A 135 -18.45 -14.19 20.35
C SER A 135 -19.37 -13.18 21.05
N GLU A 136 -18.86 -12.01 21.41
CA GLU A 136 -19.59 -10.96 22.16
C GLU A 136 -20.07 -9.82 21.26
N GLY A 137 -19.59 -9.77 20.01
CA GLY A 137 -19.89 -8.74 19.04
C GLY A 137 -18.94 -7.54 19.11
N TRP A 138 -18.73 -6.91 17.95
CA TRP A 138 -17.77 -5.81 17.78
C TRP A 138 -18.12 -4.53 18.55
N GLN A 139 -19.40 -4.36 18.94
CA GLN A 139 -19.78 -3.24 19.81
C GLN A 139 -19.14 -3.36 21.19
N ALA A 140 -19.13 -4.55 21.79
CA ALA A 140 -18.54 -4.78 23.11
C ALA A 140 -17.03 -4.51 23.12
N VAL A 141 -16.33 -4.97 22.08
CA VAL A 141 -14.88 -4.72 21.91
C VAL A 141 -14.60 -3.23 21.69
N TYR A 142 -15.48 -2.53 20.98
CA TYR A 142 -15.37 -1.08 20.81
C TYR A 142 -15.61 -0.31 22.12
N GLU A 143 -16.54 -0.74 22.97
CA GLU A 143 -16.70 -0.16 24.31
C GLU A 143 -15.45 -0.39 25.18
N GLU A 144 -14.82 -1.56 25.10
CA GLU A 144 -13.52 -1.83 25.75
C GLU A 144 -12.45 -0.85 25.28
N LEU A 145 -12.35 -0.62 23.97
CA LEU A 145 -11.44 0.37 23.41
C LEU A 145 -11.70 1.76 23.99
N LYS A 146 -12.96 2.21 24.01
CA LYS A 146 -13.31 3.55 24.54
C LYS A 146 -12.95 3.72 26.00
N ALA A 147 -13.05 2.65 26.80
CA ALA A 147 -12.70 2.69 28.21
C ALA A 147 -11.20 2.92 28.44
N VAL A 148 -10.34 2.37 27.55
CA VAL A 148 -8.87 2.44 27.70
C VAL A 148 -8.22 3.54 26.85
N ASP A 149 -8.86 3.94 25.75
CA ASP A 149 -8.42 4.99 24.82
C ASP A 149 -9.64 5.77 24.28
N PRO A 150 -10.17 6.75 25.06
CA PRO A 150 -11.33 7.55 24.65
C PRO A 150 -11.11 8.31 23.33
N LEU A 151 -9.88 8.77 23.07
CA LEU A 151 -9.53 9.51 21.85
C LEU A 151 -9.56 8.60 20.61
N ALA A 152 -9.12 7.34 20.72
CA ALA A 152 -9.31 6.36 19.67
C ALA A 152 -10.80 6.06 19.48
N GLY A 153 -11.55 5.98 20.59
CA GLY A 153 -13.00 5.90 20.63
C GLY A 153 -13.69 6.92 19.73
N GLU A 154 -13.36 8.20 19.86
CA GLU A 154 -13.95 9.28 19.06
C GLU A 154 -13.59 9.19 17.57
N LYS A 155 -12.36 8.75 17.27
CA LYS A 155 -11.83 8.74 15.90
C LYS A 155 -12.24 7.51 15.10
N PHE A 156 -12.40 6.36 15.75
CA PHE A 156 -12.64 5.08 15.07
C PHE A 156 -14.12 4.75 15.07
N LYS A 157 -14.56 4.09 13.99
CA LYS A 157 -15.91 3.51 13.93
C LYS A 157 -15.86 2.07 14.42
N VAL A 158 -16.99 1.55 14.92
CA VAL A 158 -17.15 0.13 15.31
C VAL A 158 -16.79 -0.81 14.14
N SER A 159 -17.02 -0.37 12.90
CA SER A 159 -16.65 -1.11 11.69
C SER A 159 -15.14 -1.18 11.43
N ASP A 160 -14.33 -0.32 12.06
CA ASP A 160 -12.88 -0.21 11.85
C ASP A 160 -12.11 -1.27 12.67
N LYS A 161 -12.51 -2.54 12.52
CA LYS A 161 -12.01 -3.69 13.30
C LYS A 161 -10.49 -3.72 13.42
N GLN A 162 -9.77 -3.49 12.33
CA GLN A 162 -8.30 -3.48 12.32
C GLN A 162 -7.69 -2.39 13.23
N ARG A 163 -8.28 -1.19 13.25
CA ARG A 163 -7.81 -0.10 14.11
C ARG A 163 -8.13 -0.36 15.58
N ILE A 164 -9.30 -0.94 15.84
CA ILE A 164 -9.72 -1.36 17.19
C ILE A 164 -8.78 -2.44 17.71
N ILE A 165 -8.54 -3.51 16.94
CA ILE A 165 -7.61 -4.58 17.27
C ILE A 165 -6.22 -4.00 17.56
N ARG A 166 -5.69 -3.15 16.69
CA ARG A 166 -4.35 -2.56 16.89
C ARG A 166 -4.28 -1.69 18.16
N ALA A 167 -5.31 -0.89 18.43
CA ALA A 167 -5.33 -0.03 19.61
C ALA A 167 -5.38 -0.84 20.92
N LEU A 168 -6.25 -1.86 20.97
CA LEU A 168 -6.34 -2.76 22.11
C LEU A 168 -5.12 -3.67 22.24
N GLU A 169 -4.53 -4.13 21.14
CA GLU A 169 -3.27 -4.88 21.12
C GLU A 169 -2.17 -4.07 21.78
N VAL A 170 -1.97 -2.82 21.34
CA VAL A 170 -0.98 -1.92 21.93
C VAL A 170 -1.23 -1.74 23.43
N TYR A 171 -2.47 -1.44 23.82
CA TYR A 171 -2.83 -1.26 25.23
C TYR A 171 -2.57 -2.52 26.07
N ARG A 172 -2.91 -3.72 25.57
CA ARG A 172 -2.71 -4.98 26.28
C ARG A 172 -1.22 -5.34 26.42
N LEU A 173 -0.38 -4.95 25.47
CA LEU A 173 1.06 -5.23 25.50
C LEU A 173 1.84 -4.22 26.36
N THR A 174 1.42 -2.96 26.38
CA THR A 174 2.21 -1.87 27.02
C THR A 174 1.56 -1.28 28.26
N GLY A 175 0.25 -1.47 28.45
CA GLY A 175 -0.56 -0.75 29.43
C GLY A 175 -0.88 0.70 29.06
N GLN A 176 -0.44 1.17 27.88
CA GLN A 176 -0.63 2.56 27.44
C GLN A 176 -1.50 2.63 26.18
N ALA A 177 -2.37 3.63 26.13
CA ALA A 177 -3.24 3.89 24.98
C ALA A 177 -2.44 4.20 23.72
N ILE A 178 -2.89 3.72 22.55
CA ILE A 178 -2.18 3.97 21.29
C ILE A 178 -2.15 5.46 20.96
N THR A 179 -3.23 6.22 21.27
CA THR A 179 -3.25 7.66 21.01
C THR A 179 -2.27 8.42 21.90
N GLN A 180 -2.02 7.95 23.13
CA GLN A 180 -1.00 8.50 24.01
C GLN A 180 0.40 8.28 23.41
N LEU A 181 0.74 7.03 23.07
CA LEU A 181 2.04 6.70 22.50
C LEU A 181 2.29 7.43 21.17
N GLN A 182 1.24 7.66 20.37
CA GLN A 182 1.30 8.47 19.16
C GLN A 182 1.51 9.96 19.42
N ALA A 183 0.97 10.51 20.51
CA ALA A 183 1.15 11.90 20.87
C ALA A 183 2.56 12.20 21.40
N GLU A 184 3.19 11.23 22.06
CA GLU A 184 4.55 11.31 22.61
C GLU A 184 5.64 11.22 21.53
N GLN A 185 5.29 10.90 20.29
CA GLN A 185 6.27 10.78 19.22
C GLN A 185 6.96 12.10 18.90
N PRO A 186 8.29 12.06 18.68
CA PRO A 186 9.00 13.25 18.27
C PRO A 186 8.43 13.74 16.94
N LYS A 187 7.87 14.96 16.95
CA LYS A 187 7.44 15.65 15.74
C LYS A 187 8.65 16.38 15.16
N ASN A 188 8.66 16.54 13.84
CA ASN A 188 9.70 17.29 13.12
C ASN A 188 11.12 16.71 13.26
N ILE A 189 11.25 15.38 13.31
CA ILE A 189 12.56 14.74 13.11
C ILE A 189 13.05 15.17 11.73
N ALA A 190 14.25 15.74 11.67
CA ALA A 190 14.82 16.18 10.40
C ALA A 190 14.91 14.98 9.45
N TYR A 191 14.29 15.07 8.27
CA TYR A 191 14.32 14.00 7.27
C TYR A 191 15.76 13.52 7.05
N ARG A 192 15.97 12.20 7.00
CA ARG A 192 17.27 11.63 6.67
C ARG A 192 17.72 12.04 5.25
N TYR A 193 16.74 12.17 4.35
CA TYR A 193 16.94 12.48 2.92
C TYR A 193 16.29 13.81 2.54
N ASN A 194 16.63 14.33 1.36
CA ASN A 194 15.91 15.44 0.75
C ASN A 194 14.84 14.90 -0.22
N PHE A 195 13.59 14.82 0.23
CA PHE A 195 12.50 14.27 -0.56
C PHE A 195 11.90 15.28 -1.54
N HIS A 196 11.91 14.93 -2.82
CA HIS A 196 11.20 15.61 -3.89
C HIS A 196 9.87 14.88 -4.14
N ASN A 197 8.77 15.39 -3.58
CA ASN A 197 7.48 14.72 -3.64
C ASN A 197 6.66 15.16 -4.85
N TYR A 198 6.28 14.18 -5.67
CA TYR A 198 5.44 14.36 -6.84
C TYR A 198 4.17 13.52 -6.72
N ALA A 199 3.03 14.10 -7.08
CA ALA A 199 1.75 13.41 -7.09
C ALA A 199 1.12 13.45 -8.49
N LEU A 200 0.84 12.28 -9.07
CA LEU A 200 0.09 12.14 -10.32
C LEU A 200 -1.38 11.85 -10.02
N LEU A 201 -2.23 12.86 -10.13
CA LEU A 201 -3.64 12.86 -9.75
C LEU A 201 -4.54 13.19 -10.96
N PRO A 202 -4.78 12.21 -11.86
CA PRO A 202 -5.65 12.42 -13.01
C PRO A 202 -7.10 12.69 -12.62
N ASP A 203 -7.92 13.11 -13.59
CA ASP A 203 -9.36 13.22 -13.37
C ASP A 203 -9.96 11.87 -12.95
N ARG A 204 -10.96 11.91 -12.06
CA ARG A 204 -11.54 10.71 -11.46
C ARG A 204 -12.36 9.90 -12.46
N ALA A 205 -13.06 10.56 -13.39
CA ALA A 205 -13.85 9.86 -14.41
C ALA A 205 -12.92 9.13 -15.38
N GLU A 206 -11.85 9.78 -15.83
CA GLU A 206 -10.81 9.13 -16.65
C GLU A 206 -10.14 7.96 -15.91
N LEU A 207 -9.81 8.14 -14.63
CA LEU A 207 -9.22 7.08 -13.82
C LEU A 207 -10.15 5.88 -13.68
N HIS A 208 -11.45 6.11 -13.47
CA HIS A 208 -12.44 5.03 -13.37
C HIS A 208 -12.57 4.23 -14.67
N GLN A 209 -12.45 4.88 -15.83
CA GLN A 209 -12.41 4.21 -17.13
C GLN A 209 -11.15 3.36 -17.27
N LYS A 210 -9.97 3.91 -16.91
CA LYS A 210 -8.70 3.15 -16.92
C LYS A 210 -8.72 1.95 -15.99
N ILE A 211 -9.31 2.09 -14.80
CA ILE A 211 -9.49 0.98 -13.84
C ILE A 211 -10.36 -0.12 -14.45
N ASP A 212 -11.48 0.22 -15.07
CA ASP A 212 -12.39 -0.75 -15.70
C ASP A 212 -11.70 -1.52 -16.83
N ILE A 213 -11.05 -0.81 -17.76
CA ILE A 213 -10.30 -1.41 -18.87
C ILE A 213 -9.19 -2.33 -18.34
N ARG A 214 -8.42 -1.87 -17.35
CA ARG A 214 -7.32 -2.66 -16.78
C ARG A 214 -7.83 -3.94 -16.13
N LEU A 215 -8.91 -3.87 -15.36
CA LEU A 215 -9.47 -5.03 -14.68
C LEU A 215 -10.06 -6.04 -15.68
N LYS A 216 -10.77 -5.59 -16.71
CA LYS A 216 -11.22 -6.44 -17.83
C LYS A 216 -10.05 -7.15 -18.51
N ASN A 217 -8.95 -6.44 -18.73
CA ASN A 217 -7.74 -7.04 -19.30
C ASN A 217 -7.13 -8.09 -18.36
N MET A 218 -7.07 -7.84 -17.06
CA MET A 218 -6.58 -8.82 -16.06
C MET A 218 -7.37 -10.13 -16.13
N TRP A 219 -8.71 -10.07 -16.16
CA TRP A 219 -9.54 -11.27 -16.30
C TRP A 219 -9.28 -12.00 -17.61
N LYS A 220 -9.12 -11.25 -18.71
CA LYS A 220 -8.83 -11.82 -20.04
C LYS A 220 -7.48 -12.54 -20.11
N ILE A 221 -6.46 -12.05 -19.41
CA ILE A 221 -5.11 -12.66 -19.41
C ILE A 221 -4.92 -13.73 -18.33
N GLY A 222 -6.00 -14.16 -17.66
CA GLY A 222 -5.96 -15.32 -16.76
C GLY A 222 -5.83 -14.98 -15.28
N PHE A 223 -6.29 -13.80 -14.82
CA PHE A 223 -6.23 -13.45 -13.39
C PHE A 223 -6.92 -14.50 -12.50
N LEU A 224 -8.05 -15.07 -12.92
CA LEU A 224 -8.71 -16.11 -12.13
C LEU A 224 -7.83 -17.37 -11.99
N ASN A 225 -7.11 -17.75 -13.04
CA ASN A 225 -6.21 -18.89 -13.04
C ASN A 225 -4.99 -18.66 -12.15
N GLU A 226 -4.48 -17.43 -12.08
CA GLU A 226 -3.45 -17.06 -11.09
C GLU A 226 -3.94 -17.30 -9.65
N VAL A 227 -5.19 -16.92 -9.34
CA VAL A 227 -5.75 -17.15 -8.00
C VAL A 227 -5.95 -18.64 -7.72
N GLU A 228 -6.40 -19.43 -8.70
CA GLU A 228 -6.48 -20.89 -8.58
C GLU A 228 -5.11 -21.51 -8.28
N ALA A 229 -4.07 -21.14 -9.04
CA ALA A 229 -2.71 -21.61 -8.84
C ALA A 229 -2.15 -21.22 -7.46
N LEU A 230 -2.49 -20.02 -6.96
CA LEU A 230 -2.11 -19.59 -5.62
C LEU A 230 -2.75 -20.45 -4.52
N ILE A 231 -4.02 -20.84 -4.66
CA ILE A 231 -4.69 -21.74 -3.72
C ILE A 231 -4.05 -23.14 -3.73
N GLU A 232 -3.67 -23.63 -4.91
CA GLU A 232 -3.00 -24.94 -5.03
C GLU A 232 -1.59 -24.93 -4.45
N LYS A 233 -0.86 -23.83 -4.62
CA LYS A 233 0.55 -23.70 -4.22
C LYS A 233 0.74 -23.32 -2.76
N TYR A 234 -0.17 -22.53 -2.19
CA TYR A 234 -0.01 -21.92 -0.87
C TYR A 234 -1.22 -22.18 0.04
N ASP A 235 -0.98 -22.44 1.31
CA ASP A 235 -2.03 -22.50 2.35
C ASP A 235 -2.52 -21.10 2.73
N LEU A 236 -3.19 -20.44 1.77
CA LEU A 236 -3.67 -19.07 1.91
C LEU A 236 -4.90 -19.00 2.81
N ASN A 237 -4.72 -18.45 4.01
CA ASN A 237 -5.84 -18.02 4.82
C ASN A 237 -6.35 -16.64 4.40
N GLU A 238 -7.65 -16.39 4.60
CA GLU A 238 -8.32 -15.13 4.23
C GLU A 238 -7.97 -13.93 5.13
N ASN A 239 -7.22 -14.17 6.20
CA ASN A 239 -6.73 -13.15 7.10
C ASN A 239 -5.37 -12.56 6.66
N LEU A 240 -4.66 -13.24 5.76
CA LEU A 240 -3.40 -12.77 5.20
C LEU A 240 -3.60 -11.48 4.38
N PRO A 241 -2.67 -10.50 4.48
CA PRO A 241 -2.76 -9.28 3.68
C PRO A 241 -2.71 -9.56 2.17
N SER A 242 -1.95 -10.57 1.73
CA SER A 242 -1.92 -11.06 0.35
C SER A 242 -3.33 -11.43 -0.15
N ALA A 243 -4.03 -12.33 0.55
CA ALA A 243 -5.40 -12.75 0.25
C ALA A 243 -6.43 -11.60 0.32
N ARG A 244 -6.17 -10.58 1.14
CA ARG A 244 -7.03 -9.39 1.28
C ARG A 244 -6.77 -8.33 0.21
N SER A 245 -5.79 -8.52 -0.67
CA SER A 245 -5.52 -7.61 -1.79
C SER A 245 -6.75 -7.47 -2.69
N VAL A 246 -6.94 -6.28 -3.24
CA VAL A 246 -8.08 -5.99 -4.13
C VAL A 246 -7.99 -6.89 -5.37
N GLY A 247 -9.12 -7.43 -5.82
CA GLY A 247 -9.18 -8.44 -6.87
C GLY A 247 -9.03 -9.85 -6.30
N TYR A 248 -7.93 -10.12 -5.59
CA TYR A 248 -7.66 -11.44 -4.98
C TYR A 248 -8.73 -11.84 -3.98
N ARG A 249 -9.10 -10.94 -3.07
CA ARG A 249 -10.16 -11.21 -2.08
C ARG A 249 -11.47 -11.64 -2.75
N GLN A 250 -11.86 -10.92 -3.81
CA GLN A 250 -13.12 -11.20 -4.51
C GLN A 250 -13.04 -12.52 -5.29
N ALA A 251 -11.91 -12.78 -5.94
CA ALA A 251 -11.67 -14.04 -6.65
C ALA A 251 -11.64 -15.24 -5.68
N LEU A 252 -10.99 -15.11 -4.51
CA LEU A 252 -10.99 -16.14 -3.46
C LEU A 252 -12.41 -16.38 -2.91
N GLU A 253 -13.17 -15.32 -2.62
CA GLU A 253 -14.57 -15.43 -2.18
C GLU A 253 -15.43 -16.13 -3.23
N TYR A 254 -15.25 -15.80 -4.51
CA TYR A 254 -15.88 -16.51 -5.62
C TYR A 254 -15.46 -17.98 -5.62
N LEU A 255 -14.16 -18.29 -5.64
CA LEU A 255 -13.60 -19.65 -5.66
C LEU A 255 -13.96 -20.51 -4.44
N LYS A 256 -14.33 -19.93 -3.29
CA LYS A 256 -14.87 -20.70 -2.17
C LYS A 256 -16.36 -21.01 -2.30
N ASN A 257 -17.10 -20.24 -3.08
CA ASN A 257 -18.53 -20.43 -3.29
C ASN A 257 -18.80 -21.62 -4.22
N SER A 258 -19.88 -22.37 -3.97
CA SER A 258 -20.31 -23.48 -4.81
C SER A 258 -20.95 -23.00 -6.13
N ASP A 259 -21.49 -21.78 -6.18
CA ASP A 259 -22.10 -21.23 -7.39
C ASP A 259 -21.04 -20.71 -8.39
N ARG A 260 -20.90 -21.45 -9.50
CA ARG A 260 -20.01 -21.15 -10.64
C ARG A 260 -20.73 -20.58 -11.86
N SER A 261 -21.96 -20.11 -11.69
CA SER A 261 -22.74 -19.54 -12.79
C SER A 261 -22.08 -18.28 -13.37
N LEU A 262 -22.43 -17.96 -14.62
CA LEU A 262 -22.02 -16.71 -15.26
C LEU A 262 -22.44 -15.47 -14.44
N LYS A 263 -23.57 -15.56 -13.74
CA LYS A 263 -24.05 -14.50 -12.84
C LYS A 263 -23.12 -14.31 -11.65
N SER A 264 -22.76 -15.40 -10.96
CA SER A 264 -21.82 -15.36 -9.83
C SER A 264 -20.45 -14.78 -10.25
N LYS A 265 -19.97 -15.17 -11.44
CA LYS A 265 -18.74 -14.59 -12.03
C LYS A 265 -18.87 -13.09 -12.29
N GLN A 266 -19.97 -12.63 -12.89
CA GLN A 266 -20.19 -11.20 -13.11
C GLN A 266 -20.24 -10.41 -11.79
N GLU A 267 -20.88 -10.95 -10.76
CA GLU A 267 -20.93 -10.33 -9.43
C GLU A 267 -19.53 -10.20 -8.79
N MET A 268 -18.66 -11.21 -8.98
CA MET A 268 -17.25 -11.13 -8.56
C MET A 268 -16.50 -10.01 -9.28
N GLU A 269 -16.66 -9.89 -10.59
CA GLU A 269 -16.02 -8.85 -11.41
C GLU A 269 -16.49 -7.44 -10.99
N ASP A 270 -17.80 -7.27 -10.77
CA ASP A 270 -18.40 -6.00 -10.34
C ASP A 270 -17.92 -5.60 -8.93
N LYS A 271 -17.86 -6.56 -7.99
CA LYS A 271 -17.29 -6.34 -6.65
C LYS A 271 -15.82 -5.95 -6.71
N SER A 272 -15.05 -6.57 -7.60
CA SER A 272 -13.62 -6.27 -7.80
C SER A 272 -13.42 -4.86 -8.36
N LEU A 273 -14.26 -4.46 -9.32
CA LEU A 273 -14.27 -3.12 -9.88
C LEU A 273 -14.61 -2.08 -8.82
N TYR A 274 -15.66 -2.31 -8.03
CA TYR A 274 -16.05 -1.44 -6.93
C TYR A 274 -14.91 -1.30 -5.90
N ALA A 275 -14.32 -2.42 -5.46
CA ALA A 275 -13.21 -2.42 -4.51
C ALA A 275 -11.99 -1.65 -5.03
N THR A 276 -11.67 -1.77 -6.32
CA THR A 276 -10.56 -1.04 -6.96
C THR A 276 -10.82 0.46 -7.02
N ARG A 277 -12.06 0.89 -7.30
CA ARG A 277 -12.46 2.31 -7.25
C ARG A 277 -12.39 2.85 -5.82
N GLN A 278 -12.79 2.06 -4.81
CA GLN A 278 -12.65 2.47 -3.41
C GLN A 278 -11.18 2.57 -2.97
N LEU A 279 -10.30 1.69 -3.46
CA LEU A 279 -8.86 1.80 -3.25
C LEU A 279 -8.33 3.12 -3.82
N ALA A 280 -8.63 3.42 -5.08
CA ALA A 280 -8.22 4.67 -5.72
C ALA A 280 -8.73 5.90 -4.93
N LYS A 281 -10.02 5.93 -4.55
CA LYS A 281 -10.59 6.99 -3.71
C LYS A 281 -9.81 7.19 -2.41
N ARG A 282 -9.48 6.11 -1.71
CA ARG A 282 -8.68 6.18 -0.47
C ARG A 282 -7.28 6.74 -0.74
N GLN A 283 -6.64 6.37 -1.86
CA GLN A 283 -5.34 6.90 -2.25
C GLN A 283 -5.40 8.43 -2.50
N TYR A 284 -6.45 8.95 -3.13
CA TYR A 284 -6.67 10.41 -3.22
C TYR A 284 -6.80 11.06 -1.84
N THR A 285 -7.60 10.47 -0.94
CA THR A 285 -7.80 11.01 0.41
C THR A 285 -6.47 11.06 1.19
N TRP A 286 -5.68 9.99 1.12
CA TRP A 286 -4.36 9.95 1.73
C TRP A 286 -3.40 10.98 1.16
N LEU A 287 -3.34 11.12 -0.17
CA LEU A 287 -2.47 12.10 -0.81
C LEU A 287 -2.83 13.53 -0.41
N ARG A 288 -4.13 13.85 -0.37
CA ARG A 288 -4.58 15.16 0.11
C ARG A 288 -4.11 15.43 1.54
N SER A 289 -4.19 14.43 2.43
CA SER A 289 -3.70 14.57 3.81
C SER A 289 -2.19 14.74 3.89
N LEU A 290 -1.41 14.02 3.07
CA LEU A 290 0.05 14.20 3.01
C LEU A 290 0.44 15.58 2.45
N GLN A 291 -0.36 16.15 1.55
CA GLN A 291 -0.14 17.49 1.01
C GLN A 291 -0.41 18.60 2.04
N GLU A 292 -1.10 18.32 3.13
CA GLU A 292 -1.28 19.27 4.24
C GLU A 292 -0.02 19.38 5.11
N SER A 293 0.80 18.32 5.20
CA SER A 293 2.00 18.26 6.03
C SER A 293 3.32 18.33 5.25
N HIS A 294 3.31 18.04 3.94
CA HIS A 294 4.52 18.00 3.11
C HIS A 294 4.34 18.78 1.81
N GLN A 295 5.43 19.34 1.29
CA GLN A 295 5.41 20.02 0.00
C GLN A 295 5.37 18.99 -1.14
N PHE A 296 4.43 19.17 -2.06
CA PHE A 296 4.26 18.36 -3.27
C PHE A 296 4.17 19.22 -4.52
N LYS A 297 4.69 18.72 -5.64
CA LYS A 297 4.28 19.15 -6.98
C LYS A 297 3.26 18.16 -7.53
N THR A 298 2.10 18.67 -7.96
CA THR A 298 0.98 17.83 -8.44
C THR A 298 0.83 17.97 -9.94
N TYR A 299 0.67 16.82 -10.60
CA TYR A 299 0.37 16.74 -12.03
C TYR A 299 -1.02 16.16 -12.23
N LEU A 300 -1.79 16.76 -13.13
CA LEU A 300 -3.13 16.28 -13.48
C LEU A 300 -3.10 15.34 -14.69
N THR A 301 -2.02 15.33 -15.45
CA THR A 301 -1.86 14.45 -16.61
C THR A 301 -0.47 13.84 -16.61
N ILE A 302 -0.35 12.65 -17.20
CA ILE A 302 0.96 12.00 -17.37
C ILE A 302 1.89 12.86 -18.23
N LYS A 303 1.36 13.48 -19.29
CA LYS A 303 2.14 14.33 -20.20
C LYS A 303 2.79 15.51 -19.47
N GLN A 304 2.03 16.19 -18.62
CA GLN A 304 2.54 17.28 -17.79
C GLN A 304 3.67 16.80 -16.86
N ALA A 305 3.50 15.62 -16.26
CA ALA A 305 4.52 15.04 -15.39
C ALA A 305 5.79 14.67 -16.17
N GLN A 306 5.64 14.07 -17.36
CA GLN A 306 6.76 13.67 -18.23
C GLN A 306 7.57 14.88 -18.67
N GLU A 307 6.93 15.91 -19.21
CA GLU A 307 7.60 17.13 -19.68
C GLU A 307 8.39 17.81 -18.55
N ASP A 308 7.79 17.92 -17.37
CA ASP A 308 8.40 18.62 -16.25
C ASP A 308 9.52 17.80 -15.58
N LEU A 309 9.31 16.51 -15.35
CA LEU A 309 10.32 15.67 -14.71
C LEU A 309 11.51 15.40 -15.63
N ARG A 310 11.29 15.30 -16.94
CA ARG A 310 12.38 15.26 -17.93
C ARG A 310 13.25 16.51 -17.85
N ASN A 311 12.66 17.70 -17.74
CA ASN A 311 13.43 18.94 -17.61
C ASN A 311 14.20 19.06 -16.28
N LEU A 312 13.74 18.38 -15.23
CA LEU A 312 14.36 18.43 -13.91
C LEU A 312 15.45 17.36 -13.72
N TYR A 313 15.29 16.20 -14.35
CA TYR A 313 16.09 15.00 -14.06
C TYR A 313 16.66 14.27 -15.29
N GLY A 314 16.28 14.67 -16.51
CA GLY A 314 16.81 14.13 -17.76
C GLY A 314 17.88 15.00 -18.41
#